data_AF-A0A660TET1-F1
#
_entry.id   AF-A0A660TET1-F1
#
_cell.length_a   1.000
_cell.length_b   1.000
_cell.length_c   1.000
_cell.angle_alpha   90.00
_cell.angle_beta   90.00
_cell.angle_gamma   90.00
#
_symmetry.space_group_name_H-M   'P 1'
#
loop_
_entity.id
_entity.type
_entity.pdbx_description
1 polymer ?
#
loop_
_entity_poly.entity_id
_entity_poly.type
_entity_poly.pdbx_seq_one_letter_code
_entity_poly.pdbx_strand_id
1 'polypeptide(L)'
;MSFGSIKQIKLQLLRQWEKGRFLKAIALDENFFPLGAAIKGPTAAEMVNDFDAVRAWIKDIQTGCEKSRLQLVWKEINHRQLGRNAIPVKIIFYDIVELAGFLGKKTELKAFENGLTLLGNTFPDLVAWVAQYPFELIKKSLEIERLISIVKWRLKNPYPGIYLRQLSLPGVDTKFIEAHRKVISQWLDILLSKDQICEQFTGIGKFEQRYGFLSRPVTVRFRILDPDLKIGNFSDLTVRADEFAALSLSVKRIFIIENDITALAFPQVKDGMVIFGRGYNFDHLIQASWLNKKDLWYWGDIDTHGFAILNQFRTSFPSVRSFLMDKETLMNHQDHWGLEKTPTAADLSKLTREEASLYNELRNNTIRDGLRLEQEFIAFPT
;
A
#
# COMPACT_ATOMS: atom_id res chain seq x y z
N MET A 1 37.07 23.51 15.51
CA MET A 1 38.27 22.66 15.67
C MET A 1 38.41 21.77 14.44
N SER A 2 39.63 21.65 13.91
CA SER A 2 39.92 20.87 12.69
C SER A 2 40.05 19.35 12.96
N PHE A 3 40.29 18.96 14.21
CA PHE A 3 40.43 17.57 14.67
C PHE A 3 39.07 16.93 14.97
N GLY A 4 39.04 15.59 14.88
CA GLY A 4 37.88 14.75 15.11
C GLY A 4 37.46 14.70 16.58
N SER A 5 36.25 14.25 16.86
CA SER A 5 35.75 14.02 18.23
C SER A 5 35.07 12.65 18.36
N ILE A 6 34.97 12.14 19.58
CA ILE A 6 34.17 10.93 19.86
C ILE A 6 32.73 11.10 19.37
N LYS A 7 32.16 12.31 19.49
CA LYS A 7 30.82 12.61 18.98
C LYS A 7 30.72 12.43 17.47
N GLN A 8 31.71 12.90 16.69
CA GLN A 8 31.73 12.72 15.23
C GLN A 8 31.90 11.25 14.84
N ILE A 9 32.74 10.49 15.55
CA ILE A 9 32.90 9.04 15.33
C ILE A 9 31.57 8.32 15.61
N LYS A 10 30.94 8.63 16.74
CA LYS A 10 29.62 8.10 17.10
C LYS A 10 28.58 8.41 16.01
N LEU A 11 28.52 9.65 15.51
CA LEU A 11 27.61 10.02 14.42
C LEU A 11 27.90 9.26 13.11
N GLN A 12 29.17 9.09 12.74
CA GLN A 12 29.55 8.32 11.55
C GLN A 12 29.14 6.85 11.67
N LEU A 13 29.36 6.23 12.84
CA LEU A 13 28.98 4.85 13.10
C LEU A 13 27.45 4.69 13.22
N LEU A 14 26.75 5.65 13.83
CA LEU A 14 25.28 5.69 13.84
C LEU A 14 24.70 5.71 12.43
N ARG A 15 25.25 6.54 11.52
CA ARG A 15 24.81 6.55 10.12
C ARG A 15 25.01 5.21 9.41
N GLN A 16 26.07 4.48 9.77
CA GLN A 16 26.29 3.13 9.22
C GLN A 16 25.34 2.10 9.84
N TRP A 17 25.03 2.23 11.13
CA TRP A 17 24.01 1.45 11.82
C TRP A 17 22.65 1.64 11.16
N GLU A 18 22.20 2.89 10.99
CA GLU A 18 20.92 3.27 10.36
C GLU A 18 20.81 2.81 8.90
N LYS A 19 21.94 2.64 8.20
CA LYS A 19 22.00 2.01 6.87
C LYS A 19 21.93 0.47 6.91
N GLY A 20 21.87 -0.12 8.10
CA GLY A 20 21.80 -1.57 8.32
C GLY A 20 23.12 -2.30 8.16
N ARG A 21 24.26 -1.59 8.01
CA ARG A 21 25.56 -2.20 7.66
C ARG A 21 25.96 -3.33 8.62
N PHE A 22 25.93 -3.05 9.92
CA PHE A 22 26.38 -4.00 10.94
C PHE A 22 25.37 -5.15 11.14
N LEU A 23 24.07 -4.85 11.10
CA LEU A 23 23.02 -5.86 11.22
C LEU A 23 23.01 -6.82 10.03
N LYS A 24 23.28 -6.31 8.82
CA LYS A 24 23.47 -7.13 7.62
C LYS A 24 24.65 -8.08 7.76
N ALA A 25 25.79 -7.60 8.26
CA ALA A 25 26.97 -8.43 8.47
C ALA A 25 26.67 -9.58 9.45
N ILE A 26 25.93 -9.31 10.53
CA ILE A 26 25.48 -10.35 11.49
C ILE A 26 24.57 -11.37 10.82
N ALA A 27 23.57 -10.93 10.03
CA ALA A 27 22.65 -11.84 9.35
C ALA A 27 23.35 -12.78 8.37
N LEU A 28 24.43 -12.31 7.72
CA LEU A 28 25.19 -13.08 6.74
C LEU A 28 26.41 -13.80 7.33
N ASP A 29 26.56 -13.79 8.66
CA ASP A 29 27.71 -14.36 9.38
C ASP A 29 29.07 -13.84 8.85
N GLU A 30 29.12 -12.57 8.46
CA GLU A 30 30.34 -11.92 7.98
C GLU A 30 31.24 -11.56 9.16
N ASN A 31 32.51 -11.97 9.11
CA ASN A 31 33.48 -11.57 10.12
C ASN A 31 33.82 -10.08 9.98
N PHE A 32 33.19 -9.27 10.83
CA PHE A 32 33.24 -7.80 10.75
C PHE A 32 34.12 -7.16 11.84
N PHE A 33 34.47 -7.91 12.87
CA PHE A 33 35.19 -7.42 14.04
C PHE A 33 36.58 -8.07 14.15
N PRO A 34 37.60 -7.38 14.68
CA PRO A 34 37.52 -6.06 15.33
C PRO A 34 37.31 -4.91 14.35
N LEU A 35 36.36 -4.02 14.66
CA LEU A 35 36.11 -2.80 13.91
C LEU A 35 36.95 -1.68 14.48
N GLY A 36 37.76 -1.05 13.64
CA GLY A 36 38.46 0.16 14.05
C GLY A 36 37.88 1.42 13.42
N ALA A 37 37.51 2.39 14.24
CA ALA A 37 37.05 3.71 13.83
C ALA A 37 38.19 4.74 13.91
N ALA A 38 38.58 5.30 12.76
CA ALA A 38 39.65 6.28 12.68
C ALA A 38 39.30 7.58 13.40
N ILE A 39 40.27 8.15 14.10
CA ILE A 39 40.19 9.44 14.76
C ILE A 39 40.95 10.44 13.90
N LYS A 40 40.27 11.48 13.40
CA LYS A 40 40.94 12.55 12.65
C LYS A 40 41.83 13.34 13.62
N GLY A 41 43.14 13.12 13.57
CA GLY A 41 44.11 13.84 14.41
C GLY A 41 44.48 15.23 13.88
N PRO A 42 45.28 15.99 14.66
CA PRO A 42 45.89 17.24 14.23
C PRO A 42 46.91 17.07 13.12
N THR A 43 47.04 18.08 12.25
CA THR A 43 48.18 18.21 11.33
C THR A 43 49.43 18.64 12.09
N ALA A 44 50.61 18.47 11.47
CA ALA A 44 51.88 18.86 12.07
C ALA A 44 51.94 20.35 12.46
N ALA A 45 51.34 21.23 11.65
CA ALA A 45 51.28 22.67 11.94
C ALA A 45 50.40 22.97 13.16
N GLU A 46 49.24 22.33 13.25
CA GLU A 46 48.30 22.50 14.36
C GLU A 46 48.86 21.91 15.68
N MET A 47 49.67 20.85 15.61
CA MET A 47 50.38 20.32 16.79
C MET A 47 51.33 21.34 17.43
N VAL A 48 51.93 22.22 16.62
CA VAL A 48 52.85 23.27 17.09
C VAL A 48 52.09 24.53 17.51
N ASN A 49 51.14 24.96 16.69
CA ASN A 49 50.48 26.25 16.86
C ASN A 49 49.35 26.23 17.90
N ASP A 50 48.70 25.08 18.11
CA ASP A 50 47.52 24.93 18.99
C ASP A 50 47.74 23.87 20.09
N PHE A 51 48.92 23.88 20.70
CA PHE A 51 49.38 22.81 21.60
C PHE A 51 48.43 22.51 22.78
N ASP A 52 47.91 23.54 23.46
CA ASP A 52 46.99 23.35 24.57
C ASP A 52 45.64 22.77 24.12
N ALA A 53 45.17 23.16 22.93
CA ALA A 53 43.96 22.60 22.34
C ALA A 53 44.16 21.13 21.95
N VAL A 54 45.34 20.75 21.46
CA VAL A 54 45.69 19.35 21.16
C VAL A 54 45.76 18.51 22.44
N ARG A 55 46.37 19.03 23.53
CA ARG A 55 46.38 18.33 24.83
C ARG A 55 44.98 18.14 25.40
N ALA A 56 44.14 19.18 25.38
CA ALA A 56 42.76 19.10 25.82
C ALA A 56 41.97 18.06 25.00
N TRP A 57 42.15 18.08 23.67
CA TRP A 57 41.56 17.10 22.77
C TRP A 57 41.99 15.66 23.10
N ILE A 58 43.29 15.39 23.32
CA ILE A 58 43.77 14.05 23.70
C ILE A 58 43.08 13.59 24.99
N LYS A 59 43.01 14.45 26.00
CA LYS A 59 42.36 14.16 27.30
C LYS A 59 40.87 13.87 27.13
N ASP A 60 40.18 14.62 26.27
CA ASP A 60 38.76 14.40 25.98
C ASP A 60 38.52 13.05 25.31
N ILE A 61 39.37 12.67 24.34
CA ILE A 61 39.32 11.35 23.68
C ILE A 61 39.59 10.23 24.69
N GLN A 62 40.62 10.35 25.52
CA GLN A 62 40.95 9.37 26.55
C GLN A 62 39.79 9.18 27.54
N THR A 63 39.32 10.28 28.13
CA THR A 63 38.23 10.28 29.13
C THR A 63 36.96 9.66 28.55
N GLY A 64 36.63 9.96 27.29
CA GLY A 64 35.45 9.39 26.63
C GLY A 64 35.59 7.91 26.33
N CYS A 65 36.78 7.43 25.94
CA CYS A 65 37.05 6.01 25.73
C CYS A 65 37.03 5.23 27.04
N GLU A 66 37.62 5.76 28.11
CA GLU A 66 37.60 5.15 29.46
C GLU A 66 36.18 4.97 29.98
N LYS A 67 35.33 6.01 29.88
CA LYS A 67 33.91 5.95 30.28
C LYS A 67 33.15 4.85 29.57
N SER A 68 33.51 4.56 28.32
CA SER A 68 32.86 3.55 27.48
C SER A 68 33.65 2.23 27.43
N ARG A 69 34.76 2.11 28.18
CA ARG A 69 35.69 0.97 28.19
C ARG A 69 36.20 0.56 26.81
N LEU A 70 36.45 1.54 25.94
CA LEU A 70 36.89 1.31 24.56
C LEU A 70 38.42 1.33 24.46
N GLN A 71 38.98 0.44 23.64
CA GLN A 71 40.41 0.41 23.41
C GLN A 71 40.83 1.50 22.42
N LEU A 72 41.88 2.24 22.78
CA LEU A 72 42.43 3.34 22.00
C LEU A 72 43.79 2.94 21.42
N VAL A 73 43.94 3.06 20.10
CA VAL A 73 45.21 2.85 19.40
C VAL A 73 45.93 4.17 19.29
N TRP A 74 47.20 4.16 19.69
CA TRP A 74 48.10 5.31 19.68
C TRP A 74 49.09 5.20 18.53
N LYS A 75 49.47 6.35 17.98
CA LYS A 75 50.57 6.47 17.02
C LYS A 75 51.61 7.42 17.58
N GLU A 76 52.85 6.95 17.63
CA GLU A 76 54.00 7.81 17.91
C GLU A 76 54.29 8.72 16.71
N ILE A 77 54.53 10.00 17.01
CA ILE A 77 54.93 11.03 16.08
C ILE A 77 56.20 11.66 16.63
N ASN A 78 57.25 11.66 15.80
CA ASN A 78 58.49 12.34 16.11
C ASN A 78 58.50 13.71 15.41
N HIS A 79 58.39 14.79 16.19
CA HIS A 79 58.35 16.15 15.66
C HIS A 79 59.59 16.93 16.07
N ARG A 80 60.21 17.66 15.11
CA ARG A 80 61.50 18.34 15.30
C ARG A 80 61.53 19.36 16.45
N GLN A 81 60.39 20.00 16.75
CA GLN A 81 60.26 21.00 17.83
C GLN A 81 59.60 20.47 19.11
N LEU A 82 58.81 19.39 19.03
CA LEU A 82 58.02 18.89 20.16
C LEU A 82 58.54 17.54 20.71
N GLY A 83 59.56 16.97 20.08
CA GLY A 83 60.09 15.65 20.43
C GLY A 83 59.13 14.50 20.05
N ARG A 84 59.30 13.35 20.73
CA ARG A 84 58.42 12.18 20.57
C ARG A 84 57.12 12.40 21.34
N ASN A 85 56.00 12.36 20.63
CA ASN A 85 54.65 12.45 21.20
C ASN A 85 53.79 11.30 20.68
N ALA A 86 52.80 10.85 21.45
CA ALA A 86 51.81 9.89 20.98
C ALA A 86 50.45 10.58 20.84
N ILE A 87 49.76 10.33 19.72
CA ILE A 87 48.38 10.81 19.51
C ILE A 87 47.43 9.63 19.28
N PRO A 88 46.16 9.74 19.71
CA PRO A 88 45.18 8.70 19.45
C PRO A 88 44.77 8.72 17.98
N VAL A 89 44.74 7.55 17.33
CA VAL A 89 44.46 7.41 15.89
C VAL A 89 43.27 6.53 15.58
N LYS A 90 42.87 5.62 16.47
CA LYS A 90 41.76 4.69 16.22
C LYS A 90 41.10 4.24 17.53
N ILE A 91 39.79 4.06 17.51
CA ILE A 91 39.04 3.34 18.54
C ILE A 91 38.77 1.93 18.02
N ILE A 92 39.02 0.89 18.81
CA ILE A 92 38.73 -0.51 18.47
C ILE A 92 37.46 -0.97 19.20
N PHE A 93 36.59 -1.63 18.46
CA PHE A 93 35.46 -2.41 18.96
C PHE A 93 35.74 -3.88 18.65
N TYR A 94 35.76 -4.74 19.66
CA TYR A 94 36.06 -6.16 19.51
C TYR A 94 34.85 -6.99 19.09
N ASP A 95 33.65 -6.51 19.40
CA ASP A 95 32.40 -7.15 19.01
C ASP A 95 31.27 -6.14 18.76
N ILE A 96 30.14 -6.67 18.31
CA ILE A 96 28.94 -5.87 18.04
C ILE A 96 28.30 -5.32 19.33
N VAL A 97 28.48 -5.98 20.47
CA VAL A 97 27.89 -5.57 21.75
C VAL A 97 28.56 -4.31 22.28
N GLU A 98 29.88 -4.21 22.15
CA GLU A 98 30.66 -3.01 22.43
C GLU A 98 30.24 -1.85 21.53
N LEU A 99 30.15 -2.09 20.22
CA LEU A 99 29.70 -1.08 19.25
C LEU A 99 28.28 -0.61 19.58
N ALA A 100 27.32 -1.53 19.74
CA ALA A 100 25.94 -1.19 20.08
C ALA A 100 25.84 -0.46 21.43
N GLY A 101 26.68 -0.82 22.41
CA GLY A 101 26.81 -0.11 23.67
C GLY A 101 27.25 1.34 23.49
N PHE A 102 28.30 1.56 22.71
CA PHE A 102 28.79 2.91 22.39
C PHE A 102 27.74 3.74 21.64
N LEU A 103 26.98 3.13 20.73
CA LEU A 103 25.93 3.79 19.96
C LEU A 103 24.62 4.01 20.76
N GLY A 104 24.42 3.29 21.86
CA GLY A 104 23.15 3.29 22.61
C GLY A 104 22.05 2.44 21.95
N LYS A 105 22.45 1.39 21.22
CA LYS A 105 21.57 0.53 20.40
C LYS A 105 21.46 -0.91 20.90
N LYS A 106 21.83 -1.19 22.17
CA LYS A 106 21.78 -2.54 22.75
C LYS A 106 20.39 -3.19 22.66
N THR A 107 19.32 -2.44 22.89
CA THR A 107 17.95 -2.96 22.81
C THR A 107 17.57 -3.34 21.37
N GLU A 108 17.95 -2.51 20.39
CA GLU A 108 17.73 -2.81 18.97
C GLU A 108 18.51 -4.05 18.53
N LEU A 109 19.78 -4.17 18.95
CA LEU A 109 20.61 -5.34 18.68
C LEU A 109 19.95 -6.61 19.23
N LYS A 110 19.53 -6.61 20.50
CA LYS A 110 18.90 -7.77 21.12
C LYS A 110 17.60 -8.16 20.42
N ALA A 111 16.78 -7.19 20.04
CA ALA A 111 15.54 -7.45 19.29
C ALA A 111 15.84 -8.06 17.90
N PHE A 112 16.88 -7.58 17.23
CA PHE A 112 17.35 -8.11 15.96
C PHE A 112 17.87 -9.55 16.08
N GLU A 113 18.78 -9.83 17.01
CA GLU A 113 19.38 -11.15 17.21
C GLU A 113 18.33 -12.21 17.58
N ASN A 114 17.39 -11.86 18.47
CA ASN A 114 16.27 -12.72 18.81
C ASN A 114 15.41 -13.02 17.58
N GLY A 115 15.07 -11.99 16.80
CA GLY A 115 14.27 -12.14 15.59
C GLY A 115 14.97 -12.97 14.51
N LEU A 116 16.27 -12.74 14.30
CA LEU A 116 17.10 -13.45 13.33
C LEU A 116 17.21 -14.92 13.71
N THR A 117 17.47 -15.22 15.00
CA THR A 117 17.55 -16.59 15.49
C THR A 117 16.23 -17.32 15.28
N LEU A 118 15.12 -16.71 15.70
CA LEU A 118 13.80 -17.34 15.59
C LEU A 118 13.38 -17.55 14.13
N LEU A 119 13.56 -16.53 13.28
CA LEU A 119 13.19 -16.60 11.87
C LEU A 119 14.12 -17.54 11.09
N GLY A 120 15.42 -17.44 11.28
CA GLY A 120 16.42 -18.27 10.59
C GLY A 120 16.33 -19.75 10.97
N ASN A 121 16.10 -20.08 12.24
CA ASN A 121 15.86 -21.47 12.66
C ASN A 121 14.57 -22.05 12.08
N THR A 122 13.60 -21.20 11.78
CA THR A 122 12.31 -21.62 11.24
C THR A 122 12.32 -21.69 9.70
N PHE A 123 12.89 -20.68 9.06
CA PHE A 123 12.90 -20.43 7.62
C PHE A 123 14.29 -19.92 7.21
N PRO A 124 15.26 -20.82 6.97
CA PRO A 124 16.62 -20.44 6.60
C PRO A 124 16.70 -19.51 5.37
N ASP A 125 15.81 -19.70 4.39
CA ASP A 125 15.76 -18.88 3.17
C ASP A 125 15.43 -17.40 3.43
N LEU A 126 14.83 -17.07 4.58
CA LEU A 126 14.52 -15.68 4.96
C LEU A 126 15.71 -14.94 5.57
N VAL A 127 16.86 -15.58 5.80
CA VAL A 127 18.06 -14.90 6.32
C VAL A 127 18.52 -13.80 5.35
N ALA A 128 18.45 -14.04 4.04
CA ALA A 128 18.75 -13.02 3.03
C ALA A 128 17.79 -11.83 3.10
N TRP A 129 16.50 -12.06 3.40
CA TRP A 129 15.53 -11.00 3.63
C TRP A 129 15.86 -10.19 4.88
N VAL A 130 16.25 -10.85 5.97
CA VAL A 130 16.68 -10.17 7.22
C VAL A 130 17.90 -9.28 6.97
N ALA A 131 18.86 -9.77 6.19
CA ALA A 131 20.05 -9.02 5.80
C ALA A 131 19.71 -7.75 4.98
N GLN A 132 18.65 -7.81 4.17
CA GLN A 132 18.18 -6.69 3.35
C GLN A 132 17.29 -5.71 4.13
N TYR A 133 16.48 -6.20 5.08
CA TYR A 133 15.49 -5.41 5.83
C TYR A 133 15.60 -5.55 7.36
N PRO A 134 16.79 -5.32 7.95
CA PRO A 134 17.02 -5.60 9.37
C PRO A 134 16.14 -4.76 10.32
N PHE A 135 15.83 -3.52 9.94
CA PHE A 135 14.96 -2.64 10.73
C PHE A 135 13.48 -3.01 10.65
N GLU A 136 13.04 -3.64 9.56
CA GLU A 136 11.67 -4.16 9.50
C GLU A 136 11.52 -5.35 10.46
N LEU A 137 12.53 -6.22 10.56
CA LEU A 137 12.57 -7.28 11.57
C LEU A 137 12.49 -6.71 12.99
N ILE A 138 13.31 -5.70 13.32
CA ILE A 138 13.31 -5.06 14.65
C ILE A 138 11.93 -4.49 15.00
N LYS A 139 11.29 -3.76 14.05
CA LYS A 139 9.94 -3.20 14.23
C LYS A 139 8.88 -4.26 14.52
N LYS A 140 9.09 -5.49 14.06
CA LYS A 140 8.18 -6.63 14.21
C LYS A 140 8.58 -7.62 15.29
N SER A 141 9.59 -7.30 16.11
CA SER A 141 10.11 -8.18 17.15
C SER A 141 9.05 -8.73 18.12
N LEU A 142 8.04 -7.93 18.49
CA LEU A 142 6.95 -8.37 19.38
C LEU A 142 5.87 -9.21 18.67
N GLU A 143 5.85 -9.18 17.34
CA GLU A 143 4.80 -9.78 16.51
C GLU A 143 5.32 -10.95 15.67
N ILE A 144 6.63 -11.23 15.75
CA ILE A 144 7.33 -12.14 14.86
C ILE A 144 6.79 -13.57 14.92
N GLU A 145 6.43 -14.06 16.11
CA GLU A 145 5.86 -15.41 16.27
C GLU A 145 4.51 -15.56 15.56
N ARG A 146 3.69 -14.49 15.58
CA ARG A 146 2.40 -14.44 14.87
C ARG A 146 2.60 -14.38 13.36
N LEU A 147 3.61 -13.65 12.88
CA LEU A 147 3.96 -13.64 11.45
C LEU A 147 4.46 -15.01 10.98
N ILE A 148 5.32 -15.64 11.77
CA ILE A 148 5.82 -16.98 11.52
C ILE A 148 4.68 -18.00 11.50
N SER A 149 3.70 -17.90 12.41
CA SER A 149 2.58 -18.85 12.45
C SER A 149 1.71 -18.78 11.19
N ILE A 150 1.47 -17.58 10.65
CA ILE A 150 0.75 -17.37 9.38
C ILE A 150 1.50 -18.05 8.23
N VAL A 151 2.80 -17.80 8.11
CA VAL A 151 3.61 -18.36 7.03
C VAL A 151 3.74 -19.88 7.16
N LYS A 152 3.98 -20.40 8.38
CA LYS A 152 3.97 -21.86 8.64
C LYS A 152 2.65 -22.49 8.23
N TRP A 153 1.54 -21.86 8.58
CA TRP A 153 0.22 -22.36 8.20
C TRP A 153 0.05 -22.36 6.68
N ARG A 154 0.46 -21.29 5.99
CA ARG A 154 0.33 -21.18 4.53
C ARG A 154 1.20 -22.20 3.78
N LEU A 155 2.40 -22.49 4.26
CA LEU A 155 3.25 -23.53 3.69
C LEU A 155 2.65 -24.94 3.83
N LYS A 156 1.91 -25.20 4.92
CA LYS A 156 1.18 -26.47 5.12
C LYS A 156 -0.13 -26.57 4.33
N ASN A 157 -0.63 -25.44 3.82
CA ASN A 157 -1.91 -25.34 3.11
C ASN A 157 -1.70 -24.66 1.75
N PRO A 158 -1.19 -25.39 0.72
CA PRO A 158 -0.75 -24.82 -0.54
C PRO A 158 -1.86 -24.13 -1.34
N TYR A 159 -3.10 -24.57 -1.18
CA TYR A 159 -4.29 -24.02 -1.84
C TYR A 159 -5.35 -23.72 -0.78
N PRO A 160 -5.21 -22.61 -0.02
CA PRO A 160 -5.98 -22.45 1.20
C PRO A 160 -7.49 -22.36 0.93
N GLY A 161 -7.94 -21.72 -0.16
CA GLY A 161 -9.34 -21.76 -0.58
C GLY A 161 -10.33 -21.26 0.47
N ILE A 162 -9.85 -20.48 1.45
CA ILE A 162 -10.62 -19.95 2.58
C ILE A 162 -10.42 -18.44 2.68
N TYR A 163 -11.33 -17.76 3.39
CA TYR A 163 -11.15 -16.35 3.74
C TYR A 163 -10.08 -16.20 4.83
N LEU A 164 -9.40 -15.05 4.85
CA LEU A 164 -8.37 -14.77 5.86
C LEU A 164 -8.87 -14.89 7.31
N ARG A 165 -10.16 -14.56 7.53
CA ARG A 165 -10.81 -14.69 8.84
C ARG A 165 -10.89 -16.14 9.35
N GLN A 166 -10.75 -17.13 8.47
CA GLN A 166 -10.83 -18.54 8.82
C GLN A 166 -9.48 -19.16 9.22
N LEU A 167 -8.36 -18.43 9.14
CA LEU A 167 -7.04 -18.96 9.52
C LEU A 167 -6.98 -19.46 10.98
N SER A 168 -7.86 -18.96 11.88
CA SER A 168 -8.03 -19.45 13.26
C SER A 168 -6.71 -19.70 14.01
N LEU A 169 -5.71 -18.82 13.81
CA LEU A 169 -4.40 -18.92 14.44
C LEU A 169 -4.39 -18.16 15.77
N PRO A 170 -3.73 -18.67 16.82
CA PRO A 170 -3.65 -17.99 18.11
C PRO A 170 -3.11 -16.57 17.99
N GLY A 171 -3.89 -15.60 18.50
CA GLY A 171 -3.54 -14.18 18.47
C GLY A 171 -3.54 -13.56 17.07
N VAL A 172 -3.95 -14.24 16.00
CA VAL A 172 -3.95 -13.68 14.63
C VAL A 172 -5.39 -13.41 14.20
N ASP A 173 -5.77 -12.14 14.18
CA ASP A 173 -7.02 -11.70 13.58
C ASP A 173 -6.80 -11.16 12.15
N THR A 174 -7.90 -10.89 11.44
CA THR A 174 -7.83 -10.37 10.07
C THR A 174 -7.14 -9.00 10.01
N LYS A 175 -7.32 -8.13 11.01
CA LYS A 175 -6.69 -6.79 11.04
C LYS A 175 -5.17 -6.90 11.16
N PHE A 176 -4.69 -7.89 11.91
CA PHE A 176 -3.27 -8.19 12.01
C PHE A 176 -2.70 -8.60 10.66
N ILE A 177 -3.37 -9.51 9.94
CA ILE A 177 -2.92 -9.91 8.60
C ILE A 177 -2.92 -8.70 7.65
N GLU A 178 -4.00 -7.91 7.66
CA GLU A 178 -4.14 -6.69 6.86
C GLU A 178 -3.00 -5.69 7.09
N ALA A 179 -2.66 -5.41 8.35
CA ALA A 179 -1.57 -4.52 8.72
C ALA A 179 -0.18 -5.05 8.32
N HIS A 180 -0.06 -6.36 8.11
CA HIS A 180 1.22 -7.05 7.86
C HIS A 180 1.33 -7.67 6.46
N ARG A 181 0.37 -7.43 5.56
CA ARG A 181 0.36 -8.01 4.20
C ARG A 181 1.68 -7.81 3.48
N LYS A 182 2.33 -6.65 3.63
CA LYS A 182 3.61 -6.37 2.96
C LYS A 182 4.71 -7.36 3.34
N VAL A 183 4.96 -7.54 4.65
CA VAL A 183 6.02 -8.44 5.13
C VAL A 183 5.65 -9.89 4.88
N ILE A 184 4.38 -10.25 5.10
CA ILE A 184 3.89 -11.61 4.82
C ILE A 184 4.06 -11.93 3.32
N SER A 185 3.70 -11.01 2.43
CA SER A 185 3.94 -11.17 0.99
C SER A 185 5.41 -11.41 0.67
N GLN A 186 6.31 -10.57 1.19
CA GLN A 186 7.74 -10.71 0.94
C GLN A 186 8.27 -12.06 1.41
N TRP A 187 7.80 -12.57 2.55
CA TRP A 187 8.21 -13.88 3.06
C TRP A 187 7.62 -15.02 2.22
N LEU A 188 6.34 -14.93 1.85
CA LEU A 188 5.68 -15.93 1.00
C LEU A 188 6.27 -15.97 -0.41
N ASP A 189 6.64 -14.83 -0.99
CA ASP A 189 7.29 -14.74 -2.31
C ASP A 189 8.67 -15.44 -2.32
N ILE A 190 9.35 -15.51 -1.17
CA ILE A 190 10.63 -16.24 -1.02
C ILE A 190 10.40 -17.74 -0.78
N LEU A 191 9.39 -18.07 0.04
CA LEU A 191 9.20 -19.43 0.56
C LEU A 191 8.28 -20.32 -0.28
N LEU A 192 7.37 -19.74 -1.06
CA LEU A 192 6.48 -20.50 -1.93
C LEU A 192 7.11 -20.70 -3.31
N SER A 193 6.81 -21.85 -3.89
CA SER A 193 7.11 -22.13 -5.29
C SER A 193 6.23 -21.29 -6.22
N LYS A 194 6.68 -21.05 -7.45
CA LYS A 194 5.96 -20.21 -8.41
C LYS A 194 4.56 -20.73 -8.76
N ASP A 195 4.35 -22.04 -8.75
CA ASP A 195 3.04 -22.67 -8.99
C ASP A 195 2.05 -22.47 -7.84
N GLN A 196 2.53 -22.06 -6.66
CA GLN A 196 1.71 -21.74 -5.49
C GLN A 196 1.38 -20.26 -5.36
N ILE A 197 1.93 -19.43 -6.27
CA ILE A 197 1.71 -17.99 -6.33
C ILE A 197 1.01 -17.64 -7.63
N CYS A 198 -0.13 -16.99 -7.55
CA CYS A 198 -0.80 -16.44 -8.72
C CYS A 198 -0.09 -15.15 -9.18
N GLU A 199 0.95 -15.29 -10.03
CA GLU A 199 1.82 -14.17 -10.46
C GLU A 199 1.07 -13.03 -11.17
N GLN A 200 -0.09 -13.31 -11.79
CA GLN A 200 -0.94 -12.29 -12.42
C GLN A 200 -1.50 -11.27 -11.42
N PHE A 201 -1.56 -11.63 -10.14
CA PHE A 201 -2.00 -10.74 -9.08
C PHE A 201 -0.80 -10.09 -8.40
N THR A 202 -0.61 -8.80 -8.68
CA THR A 202 0.47 -7.99 -8.11
C THR A 202 -0.06 -6.97 -7.11
N GLY A 203 0.76 -6.61 -6.12
CA GLY A 203 0.46 -5.57 -5.14
C GLY A 203 -0.35 -6.04 -3.93
N ILE A 204 -0.37 -5.22 -2.88
CA ILE A 204 -0.94 -5.55 -1.56
C ILE A 204 -2.47 -5.70 -1.61
N GLY A 205 -3.15 -4.98 -2.51
CA GLY A 205 -4.59 -5.03 -2.68
C GLY A 205 -5.11 -6.34 -3.28
N LYS A 206 -4.22 -7.18 -3.83
CA LYS A 206 -4.54 -8.50 -4.40
C LYS A 206 -3.91 -9.66 -3.61
N PHE A 207 -3.61 -9.43 -2.32
CA PHE A 207 -2.97 -10.39 -1.43
C PHE A 207 -3.71 -11.73 -1.42
N GLU A 208 -5.03 -11.69 -1.26
CA GLU A 208 -5.86 -12.88 -1.17
C GLU A 208 -5.75 -13.73 -2.44
N GLN A 209 -5.98 -13.14 -3.61
CA GLN A 209 -5.91 -13.86 -4.89
C GLN A 209 -4.49 -14.36 -5.19
N ARG A 210 -3.47 -13.55 -4.87
CA ARG A 210 -2.05 -13.91 -5.08
C ARG A 210 -1.67 -15.18 -4.32
N TYR A 211 -2.12 -15.32 -3.07
CA TYR A 211 -1.74 -16.46 -2.21
C TYR A 211 -2.85 -17.51 -2.05
N GLY A 212 -3.88 -17.50 -2.91
CA GLY A 212 -4.93 -18.52 -2.97
C GLY A 212 -6.00 -18.46 -1.89
N PHE A 213 -6.10 -17.34 -1.16
CA PHE A 213 -7.20 -17.07 -0.23
C PHE A 213 -8.44 -16.54 -0.98
N LEU A 214 -9.62 -16.79 -0.41
CA LEU A 214 -10.86 -16.22 -0.91
C LEU A 214 -10.92 -14.73 -0.58
N SER A 215 -11.27 -13.94 -1.60
CA SER A 215 -11.62 -12.53 -1.45
C SER A 215 -13.13 -12.41 -1.26
N ARG A 216 -13.59 -11.33 -0.62
CA ARG A 216 -15.03 -11.04 -0.55
C ARG A 216 -15.62 -11.07 -1.98
N PRO A 217 -16.68 -11.86 -2.23
CA PRO A 217 -17.32 -11.89 -3.54
C PRO A 217 -17.82 -10.51 -3.94
N VAL A 218 -17.64 -10.16 -5.21
CA VAL A 218 -18.31 -8.99 -5.80
C VAL A 218 -19.79 -9.31 -5.90
N THR A 219 -20.65 -8.35 -5.55
CA THR A 219 -22.09 -8.52 -5.53
C THR A 219 -22.78 -7.53 -6.46
N VAL A 220 -23.85 -7.96 -7.10
CA VAL A 220 -24.75 -7.12 -7.90
C VAL A 220 -26.05 -6.97 -7.13
N ARG A 221 -26.46 -5.71 -6.91
CA ARG A 221 -27.80 -5.41 -6.41
C ARG A 221 -28.69 -4.98 -7.57
N PHE A 222 -29.89 -5.54 -7.62
CA PHE A 222 -30.88 -5.22 -8.62
C PHE A 222 -32.28 -5.33 -8.03
N ARG A 223 -33.24 -4.67 -8.68
CA ARG A 223 -34.65 -4.77 -8.35
C ARG A 223 -35.48 -5.03 -9.60
N ILE A 224 -36.37 -6.02 -9.52
CA ILE A 224 -37.31 -6.35 -10.58
C ILE A 224 -38.47 -5.34 -10.50
N LEU A 225 -38.74 -4.66 -11.61
CA LEU A 225 -39.72 -3.58 -11.69
C LEU A 225 -41.09 -4.07 -12.18
N ASP A 226 -41.14 -5.25 -12.80
CA ASP A 226 -42.38 -5.88 -13.23
C ASP A 226 -42.94 -6.76 -12.11
N PRO A 227 -44.14 -6.46 -11.56
CA PRO A 227 -44.75 -7.26 -10.50
C PRO A 227 -45.02 -8.72 -10.89
N ASP A 228 -45.14 -9.01 -12.19
CA ASP A 228 -45.39 -10.37 -12.70
C ASP A 228 -44.09 -11.19 -12.83
N LEU A 229 -42.92 -10.53 -12.77
CA LEU A 229 -41.61 -11.18 -12.78
C LEU A 229 -41.04 -11.20 -11.37
N LYS A 230 -40.76 -12.39 -10.83
CA LYS A 230 -40.15 -12.52 -9.50
C LYS A 230 -39.15 -13.65 -9.45
N ILE A 231 -38.13 -13.48 -8.60
CA ILE A 231 -37.28 -14.59 -8.16
C ILE A 231 -37.85 -15.06 -6.82
N GLY A 232 -38.67 -16.10 -6.84
CA GLY A 232 -39.47 -16.48 -5.69
C GLY A 232 -40.40 -15.35 -5.26
N ASN A 233 -40.29 -14.90 -4.01
CA ASN A 233 -41.08 -13.79 -3.46
C ASN A 233 -40.30 -12.47 -3.35
N PHE A 234 -39.09 -12.40 -3.90
CA PHE A 234 -38.22 -11.24 -3.76
C PHE A 234 -38.23 -10.39 -5.03
N SER A 235 -38.29 -9.07 -4.84
CA SER A 235 -38.19 -8.09 -5.92
C SER A 235 -36.92 -7.25 -5.85
N ASP A 236 -36.30 -7.04 -4.68
CA ASP A 236 -34.99 -6.38 -4.50
C ASP A 236 -34.01 -7.41 -3.93
N LEU A 237 -32.92 -7.66 -4.66
CA LEU A 237 -31.95 -8.70 -4.33
C LEU A 237 -30.53 -8.16 -4.48
N THR A 238 -29.65 -8.64 -3.60
CA THR A 238 -28.19 -8.55 -3.80
C THR A 238 -27.64 -9.97 -3.87
N VAL A 239 -27.03 -10.32 -5.00
CA VAL A 239 -26.48 -11.67 -5.27
C VAL A 239 -25.02 -11.56 -5.66
N ARG A 240 -24.27 -12.68 -5.66
CA ARG A 240 -22.88 -12.65 -6.15
C ARG A 240 -22.86 -12.40 -7.66
N ALA A 241 -21.81 -11.76 -8.16
CA ALA A 241 -21.72 -11.38 -9.57
C ALA A 241 -21.74 -12.59 -10.53
N ASP A 242 -21.17 -13.72 -10.13
CA ASP A 242 -21.22 -14.98 -10.88
C ASP A 242 -22.64 -15.59 -10.91
N GLU A 243 -23.38 -15.48 -9.81
CA GLU A 243 -24.80 -15.89 -9.77
C GLU A 243 -25.67 -14.97 -10.65
N PHE A 244 -25.41 -13.66 -10.61
CA PHE A 244 -26.07 -12.70 -11.50
C PHE A 244 -25.75 -12.97 -12.98
N ALA A 245 -24.50 -13.35 -13.29
CA ALA A 245 -24.10 -13.70 -14.64
C ALA A 245 -24.80 -14.95 -15.18
N ALA A 246 -25.15 -15.89 -14.29
CA ALA A 246 -25.91 -17.10 -14.62
C ALA A 246 -27.44 -16.91 -14.57
N LEU A 247 -27.92 -15.71 -14.21
CA LEU A 247 -29.33 -15.43 -14.02
C LEU A 247 -30.10 -15.55 -15.34
N SER A 248 -31.22 -16.28 -15.32
CA SER A 248 -32.15 -16.38 -16.44
C SER A 248 -33.49 -15.76 -16.06
N LEU A 249 -33.72 -14.53 -16.51
CA LEU A 249 -34.98 -13.81 -16.36
C LEU A 249 -35.52 -13.34 -17.71
N SER A 250 -36.84 -13.37 -17.86
CA SER A 250 -37.56 -12.89 -19.04
C SER A 250 -37.67 -11.37 -19.14
N VAL A 251 -36.88 -10.62 -18.36
CA VAL A 251 -36.77 -9.16 -18.47
C VAL A 251 -36.29 -8.76 -19.86
N LYS A 252 -36.81 -7.63 -20.36
CA LYS A 252 -36.43 -7.05 -21.66
C LYS A 252 -35.70 -5.73 -21.50
N ARG A 253 -36.12 -4.92 -20.51
CA ARG A 253 -35.59 -3.58 -20.25
C ARG A 253 -34.79 -3.57 -18.96
N ILE A 254 -33.59 -3.01 -19.02
CA ILE A 254 -32.69 -2.91 -17.88
C ILE A 254 -32.23 -1.47 -17.72
N PHE A 255 -32.48 -0.93 -16.55
CA PHE A 255 -32.08 0.42 -16.17
C PHE A 255 -30.88 0.34 -15.24
N ILE A 256 -29.79 1.02 -15.58
CA ILE A 256 -28.59 1.14 -14.77
C ILE A 256 -28.65 2.53 -14.16
N ILE A 257 -28.90 2.59 -12.85
CA ILE A 257 -29.10 3.84 -12.12
C ILE A 257 -28.02 4.00 -11.07
N GLU A 258 -27.31 5.12 -11.10
CA GLU A 258 -26.16 5.35 -10.21
C GLU A 258 -26.58 5.57 -8.75
N ASN A 259 -27.59 6.41 -8.52
CA ASN A 259 -28.03 6.74 -7.18
C ASN A 259 -28.89 5.61 -6.55
N ASP A 260 -28.46 5.07 -5.40
CA ASP A 260 -29.16 3.98 -4.70
C ASP A 260 -30.63 4.33 -4.35
N ILE A 261 -30.91 5.57 -3.94
CA ILE A 261 -32.27 6.00 -3.58
C ILE A 261 -33.12 6.20 -4.82
N THR A 262 -32.57 6.78 -5.90
CA THR A 262 -33.30 6.91 -7.16
C THR A 262 -33.63 5.54 -7.75
N ALA A 263 -32.71 4.58 -7.68
CA ALA A 263 -32.96 3.20 -8.09
C ALA A 263 -34.09 2.54 -7.27
N LEU A 264 -34.24 2.87 -5.98
CA LEU A 264 -35.35 2.43 -5.12
C LEU A 264 -36.67 3.17 -5.40
N ALA A 265 -36.61 4.46 -5.75
CA ALA A 265 -37.79 5.24 -6.08
C ALA A 265 -38.32 4.95 -7.49
N PHE A 266 -37.51 4.32 -8.36
CA PHE A 266 -37.85 4.06 -9.75
C PHE A 266 -39.20 3.31 -9.89
N PRO A 267 -40.07 3.69 -10.84
CA PRO A 267 -41.43 3.17 -10.91
C PRO A 267 -41.46 1.72 -11.41
N GLN A 268 -42.64 1.11 -11.31
CA GLN A 268 -42.88 -0.21 -11.92
C GLN A 268 -42.84 -0.11 -13.44
N VAL A 269 -42.17 -1.07 -14.07
CA VAL A 269 -41.98 -1.11 -15.52
C VAL A 269 -42.14 -2.55 -15.99
N LYS A 270 -43.11 -2.80 -16.88
CA LYS A 270 -43.34 -4.12 -17.47
C LYS A 270 -42.07 -4.68 -18.13
N ASP A 271 -41.77 -5.96 -17.93
CA ASP A 271 -40.54 -6.63 -18.35
C ASP A 271 -39.25 -5.89 -17.93
N GLY A 272 -39.31 -5.08 -16.87
CA GLY A 272 -38.27 -4.16 -16.44
C GLY A 272 -37.47 -4.64 -15.22
N MET A 273 -36.21 -4.24 -15.16
CA MET A 273 -35.34 -4.41 -13.99
C MET A 273 -34.43 -3.18 -13.85
N VAL A 274 -34.15 -2.77 -12.61
CA VAL A 274 -33.11 -1.78 -12.31
C VAL A 274 -31.90 -2.45 -11.68
N ILE A 275 -30.70 -2.10 -12.12
CA ILE A 275 -29.41 -2.47 -11.52
C ILE A 275 -28.84 -1.23 -10.85
N PHE A 276 -28.40 -1.39 -9.61
CA PHE A 276 -27.81 -0.31 -8.82
C PHE A 276 -26.36 -0.10 -9.26
N GLY A 277 -26.09 1.01 -9.94
CA GLY A 277 -24.79 1.39 -10.46
C GLY A 277 -23.92 2.06 -9.38
N ARG A 278 -23.11 1.29 -8.65
CA ARG A 278 -22.23 1.86 -7.61
C ARG A 278 -20.92 2.44 -8.18
N GLY A 279 -21.01 3.42 -9.07
CA GLY A 279 -19.87 4.19 -9.61
C GLY A 279 -18.99 3.44 -10.64
N TYR A 280 -17.68 3.78 -10.65
CA TYR A 280 -16.68 3.51 -11.70
C TYR A 280 -16.24 2.04 -11.97
N ASN A 281 -16.99 1.02 -11.56
CA ASN A 281 -16.56 -0.37 -11.79
C ASN A 281 -17.70 -1.32 -12.18
N PHE A 282 -17.82 -1.54 -13.49
CA PHE A 282 -18.79 -2.45 -14.10
C PHE A 282 -18.17 -3.78 -14.57
N ASP A 283 -16.90 -4.06 -14.24
CA ASP A 283 -16.19 -5.25 -14.71
C ASP A 283 -16.93 -6.54 -14.37
N HIS A 284 -17.63 -6.53 -13.24
CA HIS A 284 -18.42 -7.65 -12.76
C HIS A 284 -19.73 -7.88 -13.54
N LEU A 285 -20.26 -6.85 -14.20
CA LEU A 285 -21.43 -7.00 -15.08
C LEU A 285 -21.05 -7.58 -16.46
N ILE A 286 -19.79 -7.43 -16.88
CA ILE A 286 -19.30 -7.96 -18.17
C ILE A 286 -19.52 -9.48 -18.27
N GLN A 287 -19.39 -10.19 -17.15
CA GLN A 287 -19.62 -11.63 -17.08
C GLN A 287 -21.09 -12.01 -17.34
N ALA A 288 -22.03 -11.10 -17.08
CA ALA A 288 -23.45 -11.26 -17.36
C ALA A 288 -23.76 -11.02 -18.84
N SER A 289 -23.26 -11.92 -19.70
CA SER A 289 -23.37 -11.81 -21.16
C SER A 289 -24.82 -11.67 -21.67
N TRP A 290 -25.80 -12.13 -20.90
CA TRP A 290 -27.22 -12.02 -21.20
C TRP A 290 -27.72 -10.56 -21.26
N LEU A 291 -27.05 -9.61 -20.58
CA LEU A 291 -27.36 -8.18 -20.65
C LEU A 291 -27.24 -7.62 -22.07
N ASN A 292 -26.32 -8.14 -22.89
CA ASN A 292 -26.09 -7.67 -24.26
C ASN A 292 -27.29 -7.90 -25.20
N LYS A 293 -28.23 -8.76 -24.81
CA LYS A 293 -29.44 -9.09 -25.59
C LYS A 293 -30.67 -8.31 -25.11
N LYS A 294 -30.49 -7.30 -24.25
CA LYS A 294 -31.56 -6.56 -23.57
C LYS A 294 -31.48 -5.09 -23.94
N ASP A 295 -32.59 -4.38 -23.74
CA ASP A 295 -32.65 -2.93 -23.88
C ASP A 295 -32.02 -2.27 -22.64
N LEU A 296 -30.75 -1.88 -22.77
CA LEU A 296 -30.01 -1.22 -21.69
C LEU A 296 -30.21 0.30 -21.73
N TRP A 297 -30.54 0.85 -20.57
CA TRP A 297 -30.72 2.27 -20.32
C TRP A 297 -29.85 2.70 -19.15
N TYR A 298 -29.13 3.81 -19.28
CA TYR A 298 -28.27 4.37 -18.24
C TYR A 298 -28.78 5.74 -17.80
N TRP A 299 -28.76 5.99 -16.50
CA TRP A 299 -29.05 7.30 -15.94
C TRP A 299 -28.15 7.60 -14.74
N GLY A 300 -27.38 8.68 -14.89
CA GLY A 300 -26.55 9.26 -13.84
C GLY A 300 -26.66 10.79 -13.87
N ASP A 301 -25.78 11.45 -13.14
CA ASP A 301 -25.74 12.91 -13.06
C ASP A 301 -25.35 13.57 -14.38
N ILE A 302 -25.87 14.77 -14.64
CA ILE A 302 -25.41 15.61 -15.76
C ILE A 302 -24.23 16.45 -15.26
N ASP A 303 -23.04 15.85 -15.28
CA ASP A 303 -21.74 16.48 -15.00
C ASP A 303 -20.63 15.78 -15.79
N THR A 304 -19.38 16.22 -15.62
CA THR A 304 -18.27 15.62 -16.38
C THR A 304 -17.97 14.18 -15.97
N HIS A 305 -18.21 13.81 -14.71
CA HIS A 305 -18.03 12.45 -14.21
C HIS A 305 -19.12 11.48 -14.67
N GLY A 306 -20.40 11.86 -14.67
CA GLY A 306 -21.52 11.05 -15.11
C GLY A 306 -21.37 10.62 -16.57
N PHE A 307 -20.93 11.54 -17.44
CA PHE A 307 -20.58 11.20 -18.83
C PHE A 307 -19.34 10.29 -18.92
N ALA A 308 -18.35 10.48 -18.06
CA ALA A 308 -17.17 9.59 -18.03
C ALA A 308 -17.54 8.15 -17.63
N ILE A 309 -18.46 7.98 -16.67
CA ILE A 309 -19.00 6.67 -16.26
C ILE A 309 -19.80 6.04 -17.41
N LEU A 310 -20.68 6.79 -18.08
CA LEU A 310 -21.42 6.31 -19.25
C LEU A 310 -20.46 5.86 -20.38
N ASN A 311 -19.43 6.65 -20.67
CA ASN A 311 -18.41 6.31 -21.65
C ASN A 311 -17.67 5.01 -21.28
N GLN A 312 -17.31 4.84 -20.00
CA GLN A 312 -16.70 3.60 -19.50
C GLN A 312 -17.67 2.42 -19.65
N PHE A 313 -18.93 2.59 -19.27
CA PHE A 313 -19.95 1.54 -19.37
C PHE A 313 -20.15 1.08 -20.83
N ARG A 314 -20.14 2.02 -21.78
CA ARG A 314 -20.20 1.74 -23.22
C ARG A 314 -19.00 1.01 -23.81
N THR A 315 -17.89 0.95 -23.08
CA THR A 315 -16.76 0.09 -23.49
C THR A 315 -17.17 -1.38 -23.45
N SER A 316 -17.99 -1.76 -22.48
CA SER A 316 -18.48 -3.13 -22.29
C SER A 316 -19.86 -3.35 -22.92
N PHE A 317 -20.72 -2.32 -22.94
CA PHE A 317 -22.09 -2.40 -23.44
C PHE A 317 -22.36 -1.29 -24.48
N PRO A 318 -21.89 -1.42 -25.73
CA PRO A 318 -21.94 -0.34 -26.72
C PRO A 318 -23.36 0.12 -27.10
N SER A 319 -24.37 -0.72 -26.91
CA SER A 319 -25.78 -0.44 -27.27
C SER A 319 -26.57 0.31 -26.20
N VAL A 320 -25.99 0.60 -25.03
CA VAL A 320 -26.68 1.31 -23.94
C VAL A 320 -27.04 2.74 -24.32
N ARG A 321 -28.29 3.12 -24.05
CA ARG A 321 -28.82 4.47 -24.26
C ARG A 321 -28.83 5.22 -22.94
N SER A 322 -28.44 6.49 -22.95
CA SER A 322 -28.70 7.37 -21.81
C SER A 322 -30.17 7.82 -21.84
N PHE A 323 -30.73 8.18 -20.68
CA PHE A 323 -32.00 8.90 -20.59
C PHE A 323 -31.92 9.94 -19.48
N LEU A 324 -32.62 11.07 -19.65
CA LEU A 324 -32.58 12.21 -18.71
C LEU A 324 -31.16 12.77 -18.48
N MET A 325 -30.30 12.64 -19.50
CA MET A 325 -28.92 13.14 -19.50
C MET A 325 -28.64 14.04 -20.72
N ASP A 326 -29.70 14.65 -21.26
CA ASP A 326 -29.62 15.54 -22.42
C ASP A 326 -29.67 17.02 -22.00
N LYS A 327 -29.36 17.90 -22.96
CA LYS A 327 -29.28 19.33 -22.73
C LYS A 327 -30.62 19.94 -22.37
N GLU A 328 -31.72 19.42 -22.93
CA GLU A 328 -33.07 19.89 -22.60
C GLU A 328 -33.38 19.62 -21.12
N THR A 329 -33.08 18.41 -20.65
CA THR A 329 -33.19 18.04 -19.23
C THR A 329 -32.35 18.97 -18.36
N LEU A 330 -31.08 19.23 -18.71
CA LEU A 330 -30.22 20.14 -17.95
C LEU A 330 -30.82 21.55 -17.85
N MET A 331 -31.27 22.11 -18.97
CA MET A 331 -31.77 23.49 -19.03
C MET A 331 -33.12 23.67 -18.35
N ASN A 332 -33.96 22.63 -18.29
CA ASN A 332 -35.25 22.66 -17.60
C ASN A 332 -35.12 22.63 -16.06
N HIS A 333 -33.93 22.32 -15.53
CA HIS A 333 -33.67 22.20 -14.09
C HIS A 333 -32.61 23.21 -13.61
N GLN A 334 -32.60 24.42 -14.19
CA GLN A 334 -31.66 25.49 -13.84
C GLN A 334 -31.63 25.84 -12.34
N ASP A 335 -32.79 25.83 -11.68
CA ASP A 335 -32.92 26.13 -10.25
C ASP A 335 -32.24 25.09 -9.34
N HIS A 336 -31.88 23.93 -9.90
CA HIS A 336 -31.24 22.82 -9.19
C HIS A 336 -29.77 22.61 -9.58
N TRP A 337 -29.19 23.54 -10.34
CA TRP A 337 -27.79 23.46 -10.73
C TRP A 337 -26.84 23.62 -9.54
N GLY A 338 -26.05 22.57 -9.30
CA GLY A 338 -24.99 22.50 -8.31
C GLY A 338 -23.60 22.82 -8.89
N LEU A 339 -22.58 22.45 -8.12
CA LEU A 339 -21.16 22.64 -8.45
C LEU A 339 -20.40 21.31 -8.36
N GLU A 340 -19.79 20.90 -9.47
CA GLU A 340 -18.78 19.84 -9.54
C GLU A 340 -17.42 20.39 -9.06
N LYS A 341 -16.98 19.97 -7.88
CA LYS A 341 -15.74 20.50 -7.26
C LYS A 341 -14.47 20.06 -7.98
N THR A 342 -14.49 18.90 -8.62
CA THR A 342 -13.32 18.25 -9.23
C THR A 342 -13.70 17.69 -10.60
N PRO A 343 -13.97 18.55 -11.60
CA PRO A 343 -14.37 18.08 -12.91
C PRO A 343 -13.26 17.28 -13.59
N THR A 344 -13.66 16.36 -14.47
CA THR A 344 -12.76 15.59 -15.33
C THR A 344 -12.72 16.17 -16.74
N ALA A 345 -11.51 16.23 -17.30
CA ALA A 345 -11.25 16.65 -18.67
C ALA A 345 -10.84 15.47 -19.56
N ALA A 346 -11.34 14.26 -19.29
CA ALA A 346 -11.05 13.08 -20.08
C ALA A 346 -11.65 13.15 -21.50
N ASP A 347 -10.96 12.57 -22.49
CA ASP A 347 -11.52 12.48 -23.83
C ASP A 347 -12.46 11.26 -23.93
N LEU A 348 -13.75 11.53 -24.11
CA LEU A 348 -14.82 10.53 -24.07
C LEU A 348 -15.27 10.14 -25.49
N SER A 349 -14.65 9.10 -26.04
CA SER A 349 -14.85 8.66 -27.44
C SER A 349 -16.10 7.81 -27.70
N LYS A 350 -16.84 7.41 -26.67
CA LYS A 350 -18.00 6.51 -26.75
C LYS A 350 -19.34 7.22 -26.51
N LEU A 351 -19.34 8.55 -26.40
CA LEU A 351 -20.56 9.34 -26.30
C LEU A 351 -21.23 9.48 -27.68
N THR A 352 -22.55 9.67 -27.69
CA THR A 352 -23.24 10.11 -28.91
C THR A 352 -22.85 11.55 -29.24
N ARG A 353 -23.24 12.03 -30.42
CA ARG A 353 -22.94 13.40 -30.83
C ARG A 353 -23.56 14.42 -29.87
N GLU A 354 -24.80 14.18 -29.45
CA GLU A 354 -25.57 15.05 -28.57
C GLU A 354 -24.97 15.07 -27.16
N GLU A 355 -24.65 13.91 -26.61
CA GLU A 355 -23.99 13.77 -25.31
C GLU A 355 -22.59 14.39 -25.31
N ALA A 356 -21.80 14.16 -26.37
CA ALA A 356 -20.46 14.75 -26.50
C ALA A 356 -20.53 16.28 -26.59
N SER A 357 -21.55 16.83 -27.26
CA SER A 357 -21.78 18.28 -27.30
C SER A 357 -22.03 18.83 -25.91
N LEU A 358 -22.92 18.20 -25.14
CA LEU A 358 -23.21 18.63 -23.77
C LEU A 358 -22.01 18.47 -22.85
N TYR A 359 -21.32 17.32 -22.91
CA TYR A 359 -20.10 17.06 -22.17
C TYR A 359 -19.03 18.14 -22.44
N ASN A 360 -18.84 18.55 -23.69
CA ASN A 360 -17.88 19.60 -24.04
C ASN A 360 -18.29 20.98 -23.49
N GLU A 361 -19.59 21.30 -23.46
CA GLU A 361 -20.08 22.54 -22.83
C GLU A 361 -19.82 22.55 -21.31
N LEU A 362 -19.99 21.40 -20.65
CA LEU A 362 -19.68 21.22 -19.22
C LEU A 362 -18.18 21.27 -18.96
N ARG A 363 -17.38 20.46 -19.67
CA ARG A 363 -15.92 20.37 -19.57
C ARG A 363 -15.24 21.73 -19.78
N ASN A 364 -15.74 22.53 -20.72
CA ASN A 364 -15.18 23.84 -21.05
C ASN A 364 -15.86 24.99 -20.28
N ASN A 365 -16.73 24.71 -19.31
CA ASN A 365 -17.43 25.71 -18.51
C ASN A 365 -18.18 26.76 -19.36
N THR A 366 -18.72 26.35 -20.51
CA THR A 366 -19.35 27.28 -21.47
C THR A 366 -20.69 27.81 -20.96
N ILE A 367 -21.42 27.01 -20.18
CA ILE A 367 -22.69 27.41 -19.57
C ILE A 367 -22.44 28.09 -18.21
N ARG A 368 -21.71 27.41 -17.32
CA ARG A 368 -21.36 27.86 -15.97
C ARG A 368 -20.13 27.07 -15.48
N ASP A 369 -19.30 27.70 -14.66
CA ASP A 369 -18.14 27.06 -14.06
C ASP A 369 -18.53 25.91 -13.12
N GLY A 370 -17.98 24.72 -13.37
CA GLY A 370 -18.24 23.50 -12.60
C GLY A 370 -19.71 23.09 -12.59
N LEU A 371 -20.45 23.30 -13.68
CA LEU A 371 -21.88 23.01 -13.71
C LEU A 371 -22.17 21.51 -13.49
N ARG A 372 -23.11 21.22 -12.59
CA ARG A 372 -23.61 19.86 -12.31
C ARG A 372 -25.11 19.88 -12.05
N LEU A 373 -25.82 18.89 -12.57
CA LEU A 373 -27.19 18.58 -12.15
C LEU A 373 -27.22 17.15 -11.60
N GLU A 374 -27.49 17.03 -10.31
CA GLU A 374 -27.60 15.73 -9.63
C GLU A 374 -28.93 15.06 -10.00
N GLN A 375 -28.89 13.73 -10.15
CA GLN A 375 -30.00 12.89 -10.53
C GLN A 375 -31.24 13.09 -9.65
N GLU A 376 -31.05 13.39 -8.36
CA GLU A 376 -32.13 13.53 -7.37
C GLU A 376 -33.09 14.70 -7.64
N PHE A 377 -32.66 15.68 -8.44
CA PHE A 377 -33.48 16.85 -8.78
C PHE A 377 -34.33 16.68 -10.03
N ILE A 378 -34.19 15.56 -10.75
CA ILE A 378 -34.93 15.30 -11.97
C ILE A 378 -36.13 14.40 -11.64
N ALA A 379 -37.33 14.95 -11.77
CA ALA A 379 -38.56 14.21 -11.52
C ALA A 379 -38.83 13.18 -12.64
N PHE A 380 -39.41 12.04 -12.26
CA PHE A 380 -39.90 11.03 -13.18
C PHE A 380 -41.32 10.58 -12.78
N PRO A 381 -42.12 10.06 -13.72
CA PRO A 381 -43.47 9.59 -13.41
C PRO A 381 -43.42 8.48 -12.35
N THR A 382 -44.22 8.63 -11.29
CA THR A 382 -44.41 7.63 -10.24
C THR A 382 -45.45 6.59 -10.62
#